data_AF-V4P7D3-F1
#
_entry.id   AF-V4P7D3-F1
#
_cell.length_a   1.000
_cell.length_b   1.000
_cell.length_c   1.000
_cell.angle_alpha   90.00
_cell.angle_beta   90.00
_cell.angle_gamma   90.00
#
_symmetry.space_group_name_H-M   'P 1'
#
loop_
_entity.id
_entity.type
_entity.pdbx_description
1 polymer ?
#
loop_
_entity_poly.entity_id
_entity_poly.type
_entity_poly.pdbx_seq_one_letter_code
_entity_poly.pdbx_strand_id
1 'polypeptide(L)'
;MAIDGKCFWLSPADEDPDWQPDDKESLILYVENGPMILAAATLEPPCTLCGARLGSVSWQYDGVWLWPGDTGHYVRLHGFRLPDAFVDDVRARNYQCVAVDEIDYEKLPWPSDPA
;
A
#
# COMPACT_ATOMS: atom_id res chain seq x y z
N MET A 1 3.21 7.48 -9.68
CA MET A 1 2.53 7.50 -8.37
C MET A 1 1.49 8.57 -8.38
N ALA A 2 0.25 8.23 -8.05
CA ALA A 2 -0.72 9.22 -7.64
C ALA A 2 -0.79 9.20 -6.11
N ILE A 3 -0.65 10.36 -5.50
CA ILE A 3 -0.88 10.56 -4.07
C ILE A 3 -2.06 11.53 -3.96
N ASP A 4 -3.11 11.14 -3.26
CA ASP A 4 -4.20 12.01 -2.85
C ASP A 4 -4.22 12.10 -1.32
N GLY A 5 -3.67 13.19 -0.79
CA GLY A 5 -3.45 13.34 0.65
C GLY A 5 -2.57 12.24 1.23
N LYS A 6 -3.15 11.35 2.04
CA LYS A 6 -2.48 10.18 2.64
C LYS A 6 -2.92 8.85 1.99
N CYS A 7 -3.44 8.90 0.78
CA CYS A 7 -3.72 7.72 -0.04
C CYS A 7 -2.77 7.67 -1.23
N PHE A 8 -2.31 6.49 -1.60
CA PHE A 8 -1.56 6.30 -2.83
C PHE A 8 -1.92 5.01 -3.55
N TRP A 9 -1.64 4.97 -4.85
CA TRP A 9 -1.56 3.74 -5.62
C TRP A 9 -0.34 3.79 -6.53
N LEU A 10 0.25 2.62 -6.73
CA LEU A 10 1.36 2.44 -7.64
C LEU A 10 0.88 2.59 -9.08
N SER A 11 1.67 3.27 -9.89
CA SER A 11 1.48 3.34 -11.34
C SER A 11 2.75 2.88 -12.06
N PRO A 12 2.69 2.55 -13.37
CA PRO A 12 3.88 2.12 -14.11
C PRO A 12 5.06 3.10 -14.04
N ALA A 13 4.82 4.38 -13.76
CA ALA A 13 5.87 5.38 -13.58
C ALA A 13 6.68 5.23 -12.27
N ASP A 14 6.28 4.31 -11.39
CA ASP A 14 6.94 4.03 -10.11
C ASP A 14 7.87 2.82 -10.15
N GLU A 15 7.98 2.18 -11.31
CA GLU A 15 9.01 1.18 -11.55
C GLU A 15 10.38 1.85 -11.44
N ASP A 16 11.14 1.42 -10.44
CA ASP A 16 12.47 1.89 -10.10
C ASP A 16 13.29 0.70 -9.54
N PRO A 17 13.90 -0.10 -10.42
CA PRO A 17 14.68 -1.29 -10.02
C PRO A 17 15.86 -0.96 -9.10
N ASP A 18 16.33 0.29 -9.12
CA ASP A 18 17.45 0.78 -8.33
C ASP A 18 17.01 1.24 -6.93
N TRP A 19 15.71 1.30 -6.65
CA TRP A 19 15.17 1.61 -5.32
C TRP A 19 15.45 0.47 -4.33
N GLN A 20 16.57 0.61 -3.61
CA GLN A 20 17.10 -0.36 -2.64
C GLN A 20 17.40 0.31 -1.29
N PRO A 21 16.42 0.86 -0.58
CA PRO A 21 16.66 1.38 0.76
C PRO A 21 17.07 0.25 1.71
N ASP A 22 17.91 0.56 2.71
CA ASP A 22 18.47 -0.44 3.64
C ASP A 22 17.39 -1.25 4.40
N ASP A 23 16.22 -0.66 4.60
CA ASP A 23 15.05 -1.22 5.31
C ASP A 23 13.96 -1.76 4.36
N LYS A 24 14.27 -2.00 3.08
CA LYS A 24 13.29 -2.42 2.06
C LYS A 24 12.41 -3.59 2.50
N GLU A 25 13.00 -4.62 3.09
CA GLU A 25 12.24 -5.79 3.56
C GLU A 25 11.27 -5.42 4.69
N SER A 26 11.67 -4.54 5.60
CA SER A 26 10.79 -4.04 6.68
C SER A 26 9.62 -3.23 6.11
N LEU A 27 9.85 -2.41 5.08
CA LEU A 27 8.80 -1.67 4.39
C LEU A 27 7.82 -2.60 3.66
N ILE A 28 8.32 -3.65 3.00
CA ILE A 28 7.48 -4.64 2.34
C ILE A 28 6.61 -5.37 3.38
N LEU A 29 7.21 -5.87 4.46
CA LEU A 29 6.47 -6.53 5.53
C LEU A 29 5.43 -5.59 6.16
N TYR A 30 5.74 -4.31 6.29
CA TYR A 30 4.80 -3.31 6.81
C TYR A 30 3.56 -3.16 5.92
N VAL A 31 3.74 -2.99 4.61
CA VAL A 31 2.59 -2.84 3.68
C VAL A 31 1.80 -4.14 3.54
N GLU A 32 2.44 -5.31 3.60
CA GLU A 32 1.80 -6.62 3.51
C GLU A 32 0.98 -6.97 4.77
N ASN A 33 1.38 -6.47 5.94
CA ASN A 33 0.72 -6.75 7.22
C ASN A 33 -0.16 -5.61 7.74
N GLY A 34 -0.34 -4.55 6.95
CA GLY A 34 -1.25 -3.45 7.30
C GLY A 34 -2.69 -3.95 7.53
N PRO A 35 -3.43 -3.37 8.48
CA PRO A 35 -4.85 -3.64 8.69
C PRO A 35 -5.65 -3.54 7.40
N MET A 36 -6.26 -4.66 6.99
CA MET A 36 -7.19 -4.68 5.87
C MET A 36 -8.52 -4.06 6.29
N ILE A 37 -8.92 -2.97 5.64
CA ILE A 37 -10.13 -2.21 5.98
C ILE A 37 -11.28 -2.39 4.99
N LEU A 38 -10.98 -2.81 3.76
CA LEU A 38 -11.95 -3.07 2.72
C LEU A 38 -11.43 -4.18 1.81
N ALA A 39 -12.29 -5.11 1.44
CA ALA A 39 -12.00 -6.11 0.44
C ALA A 39 -13.23 -6.36 -0.45
N ALA A 40 -12.99 -6.52 -1.74
CA ALA A 40 -14.01 -7.02 -2.64
C ALA A 40 -14.26 -8.50 -2.37
N ALA A 41 -15.52 -8.91 -2.31
CA ALA A 41 -15.89 -10.28 -1.94
C ALA A 41 -15.40 -11.33 -2.96
N THR A 42 -15.37 -10.99 -4.25
CA THR A 42 -15.12 -11.98 -5.33
C THR A 42 -14.27 -11.43 -6.49
N LEU A 43 -13.76 -10.20 -6.38
CA LEU A 43 -12.95 -9.60 -7.43
C LEU A 43 -11.46 -9.91 -7.18
N GLU A 44 -10.92 -10.86 -7.94
CA GLU A 44 -9.54 -11.36 -7.83
C GLU A 44 -8.81 -11.27 -9.19
N PRO A 45 -8.51 -10.07 -9.70
CA PRO A 45 -7.75 -9.92 -10.93
C PRO A 45 -6.32 -10.46 -10.73
N PRO A 46 -5.73 -11.12 -11.74
CA PRO A 46 -4.31 -11.47 -11.68
C PRO A 46 -3.45 -10.21 -11.75
N CYS A 47 -2.21 -10.31 -11.26
CA CYS A 47 -1.17 -9.31 -11.51
C CYS A 47 -1.03 -9.07 -13.02
N THR A 48 -1.03 -7.81 -13.44
CA THR A 48 -0.92 -7.43 -14.85
C THR A 48 0.48 -7.64 -15.43
N LEU A 49 1.50 -7.78 -14.58
CA LEU A 49 2.91 -7.92 -14.99
C LEU A 49 3.35 -9.39 -15.05
N CYS A 50 2.95 -10.22 -14.09
CA CYS A 50 3.38 -11.64 -14.03
C CYS A 50 2.25 -12.67 -14.03
N GLY A 51 0.98 -12.25 -13.99
CA GLY A 51 -0.17 -13.17 -13.98
C GLY A 51 -0.41 -13.89 -12.65
N ALA A 52 0.34 -13.57 -11.58
CA ALA A 52 0.14 -14.16 -10.26
C ALA A 52 -1.25 -13.81 -9.68
N ARG A 53 -1.84 -14.72 -8.90
CA ARG A 53 -3.08 -14.47 -8.16
C ARG A 53 -2.73 -13.86 -6.81
N LEU A 54 -3.22 -12.66 -6.54
CA LEU A 54 -2.89 -11.87 -5.33
C LEU A 54 -4.00 -11.92 -4.27
N GLY A 55 -5.09 -12.64 -4.55
CA GLY A 55 -6.31 -12.66 -3.74
C GLY A 55 -7.27 -11.54 -4.15
N SER A 56 -8.22 -11.24 -3.27
CA SER A 56 -9.20 -10.18 -3.50
C SER A 56 -8.55 -8.80 -3.52
N VAL A 57 -9.06 -7.94 -4.42
CA VAL A 57 -8.80 -6.50 -4.36
C VAL A 57 -9.15 -6.00 -2.96
N SER A 58 -8.20 -5.36 -2.30
CA SER A 58 -8.35 -4.88 -0.93
C SER A 58 -7.59 -3.58 -0.70
N TRP A 59 -7.95 -2.89 0.37
CA TRP A 59 -7.27 -1.70 0.87
C TRP A 59 -6.79 -1.94 2.30
N GLN A 60 -5.59 -1.45 2.61
CA GLN A 60 -5.02 -1.43 3.95
C GLN A 60 -4.86 0.00 4.44
N TYR A 61 -4.90 0.15 5.76
CA TYR A 61 -4.76 1.42 6.43
C TYR A 61 -3.95 1.30 7.72
N ASP A 62 -2.99 2.20 7.96
CA ASP A 62 -2.16 2.16 9.18
C ASP A 62 -2.49 3.19 10.27
N GLY A 63 -3.60 3.91 10.12
CA GLY A 63 -3.92 5.04 10.99
C GLY A 63 -3.52 6.40 10.41
N VAL A 64 -2.74 6.41 9.32
CA VAL A 64 -2.37 7.61 8.59
C VAL A 64 -2.55 7.41 7.09
N TRP A 65 -1.97 6.35 6.55
CA TRP A 65 -1.90 6.08 5.12
C TRP A 65 -2.85 4.99 4.68
N LEU A 66 -3.38 5.12 3.45
CA LEU A 66 -4.28 4.18 2.79
C LEU A 66 -3.65 3.69 1.48
N TRP A 67 -3.61 2.37 1.25
CA TRP A 67 -2.99 1.78 0.06
C TRP A 67 -3.60 0.43 -0.37
N PRO A 68 -3.36 -0.05 -1.61
CA PRO A 68 -3.84 -1.36 -2.10
C PRO A 68 -3.14 -2.60 -1.52
N GLY A 69 -3.89 -3.69 -1.36
CA GLY A 69 -3.48 -5.03 -0.88
C GLY A 69 -2.26 -5.66 -1.53
N ASP A 70 -2.07 -5.36 -2.79
CA ASP A 70 -1.01 -5.93 -3.60
C ASP A 70 0.26 -5.08 -3.63
N THR A 71 0.31 -3.97 -2.89
CA THR A 71 1.48 -3.05 -2.88
C THR A 71 2.79 -3.80 -2.62
N GLY A 72 2.83 -4.69 -1.62
CA GLY A 72 4.03 -5.47 -1.30
C GLY A 72 4.50 -6.36 -2.46
N HIS A 73 3.57 -6.92 -3.24
CA HIS A 73 3.89 -7.74 -4.40
C HIS A 73 4.65 -6.95 -5.47
N TYR A 74 4.17 -5.75 -5.81
CA TYR A 74 4.82 -4.89 -6.81
C TYR A 74 6.20 -4.40 -6.35
N VAL A 75 6.33 -4.03 -5.07
CA VAL A 75 7.62 -3.61 -4.51
C VAL A 75 8.63 -4.76 -4.51
N ARG A 76 8.21 -5.96 -4.10
CA ARG A 76 9.08 -7.12 -3.95
C ARG A 76 9.50 -7.72 -5.31
N LEU A 77 8.56 -7.88 -6.24
CA LEU A 77 8.77 -8.67 -7.46
C LEU A 77 8.89 -7.84 -8.73
N HIS A 78 8.45 -6.59 -8.72
CA HIS A 78 8.41 -5.74 -9.90
C HIS A 78 9.26 -4.47 -9.77
N GLY A 79 10.00 -4.31 -8.66
CA GLY A 79 10.92 -3.19 -8.50
C GLY A 79 10.21 -1.85 -8.42
N PHE A 80 9.00 -1.79 -7.85
CA PHE A 80 8.30 -0.53 -7.64
C PHE A 80 8.82 0.15 -6.37
N ARG A 81 8.96 1.47 -6.41
CA ARG A 81 9.27 2.27 -5.21
C ARG A 81 8.01 2.70 -4.48
N LEU A 82 8.12 2.83 -3.16
CA LEU A 82 7.08 3.44 -2.33
C LEU A 82 7.20 4.98 -2.33
N PRO A 83 6.11 5.72 -2.03
CA PRO A 83 6.19 7.15 -1.84
C PRO A 83 7.18 7.55 -0.74
N ASP A 84 8.06 8.51 -1.01
CA ASP A 84 9.04 8.97 -0.02
C ASP A 84 8.35 9.48 1.27
N ALA A 85 7.26 10.25 1.12
CA ALA A 85 6.47 10.72 2.26
C ALA A 85 5.83 9.59 3.08
N PHE A 86 5.43 8.49 2.43
CA PHE A 86 4.91 7.30 3.13
C PHE A 86 6.04 6.64 3.93
N VAL A 87 7.18 6.41 3.27
CA VAL A 87 8.36 5.78 3.86
C VAL A 87 8.84 6.57 5.07
N ASP A 88 8.93 7.89 4.95
CA ASP A 88 9.36 8.78 6.04
C ASP A 88 8.41 8.69 7.25
N ASP A 89 7.09 8.69 7.01
CA ASP A 89 6.10 8.58 8.10
C ASP A 89 6.08 7.20 8.76
N VAL A 90 6.27 6.12 7.99
CA VAL A 90 6.39 4.75 8.54
C VAL A 90 7.63 4.64 9.42
N ARG A 91 8.77 5.17 8.96
CA ARG A 91 10.02 5.21 9.74
C ARG A 91 9.87 6.07 10.99
N ALA A 92 9.26 7.24 10.89
CA ALA A 92 9.02 8.12 12.04
C ALA A 92 8.14 7.46 13.12
N ARG A 93 7.26 6.53 12.72
CA ARG A 93 6.43 5.72 13.62
C ARG A 93 7.07 4.39 14.02
N ASN A 94 8.33 4.12 13.66
CA ASN A 94 9.03 2.86 13.91
C ASN A 94 8.23 1.63 13.43
N TYR A 95 7.63 1.71 12.24
CA TYR A 95 6.83 0.63 11.64
C TYR A 95 5.66 0.18 12.54
N GLN A 96 5.20 1.06 13.46
CA GLN A 96 4.02 0.79 14.26
C GLN A 96 2.76 1.20 13.51
N CYS A 97 1.76 0.33 13.60
CA CYS A 97 0.48 0.46 12.94
C CYS A 97 -0.63 0.56 13.98
N VAL A 98 -1.72 1.26 13.64
CA VAL A 98 -2.93 1.30 14.46
C VAL A 98 -3.57 -0.09 14.57
N ALA A 99 -4.23 -0.39 15.69
CA ALA A 99 -5.02 -1.61 15.83
C ALA A 99 -6.34 -1.50 15.04
N VAL A 100 -6.88 -2.62 14.55
CA VAL A 100 -8.08 -2.63 13.67
C VAL A 100 -9.31 -2.04 14.37
N ASP A 101 -9.44 -2.25 15.67
CA ASP A 101 -10.54 -1.76 16.50
C ASP A 101 -10.44 -0.26 16.84
N GLU A 102 -9.29 0.36 16.58
CA GLU A 102 -9.05 1.79 16.74
C GLU A 102 -9.28 2.59 15.44
N ILE A 103 -9.63 1.91 14.33
CA ILE A 103 -9.85 2.55 13.02
C ILE A 103 -11.22 3.24 12.98
N ASP A 104 -11.20 4.55 12.73
CA ASP A 104 -12.38 5.34 12.40
C ASP A 104 -12.65 5.31 10.89
N TYR A 105 -13.51 4.38 10.47
CA TYR A 105 -13.82 4.14 9.06
C TYR A 105 -14.43 5.35 8.33
N GLU A 106 -15.04 6.29 9.07
CA GLU A 106 -15.64 7.52 8.50
C GLU A 106 -14.59 8.59 8.16
N LYS A 107 -13.36 8.45 8.66
CA LYS A 107 -12.26 9.42 8.48
C LYS A 107 -11.13 8.90 7.62
N LEU A 108 -11.33 7.78 6.95
CA LEU A 108 -10.33 7.22 6.06
C LEU A 108 -10.01 8.22 4.93
N PRO A 109 -8.73 8.36 4.55
CA PRO A 109 -8.33 9.26 3.48
C PRO A 109 -8.63 8.60 2.12
N TRP A 110 -9.88 8.25 1.87
CA TRP A 110 -10.29 7.71 0.58
C TRP A 110 -9.88 8.68 -0.53
N PRO A 111 -9.43 8.17 -1.68
CA PRO A 111 -9.20 9.04 -2.81
C PRO A 111 -10.49 9.80 -3.11
N SER A 112 -10.35 11.08 -3.37
CA SER A 112 -11.45 11.91 -3.82
C SER A 112 -12.10 11.24 -5.03
N ASP A 113 -13.44 11.26 -5.12
CA ASP A 113 -14.12 10.79 -6.33
C ASP A 113 -13.46 11.46 -7.55
N PRO A 114 -13.06 10.71 -8.59
CA PRO A 114 -12.62 11.33 -9.82
C PRO A 114 -13.78 12.18 -10.34
N ALA A 115 -13.56 13.49 -10.38
CA ALA A 115 -14.51 14.46 -10.92
C ALA A 115 -14.92 14.13 -12.36
#